data_AF-A0A0T6AB57-F1
#
_entry.id   AF-A0A0T6AB57-F1
#
_cell.length_a   1.000
_cell.length_b   1.000
_cell.length_c   1.000
_cell.angle_alpha   90.00
_cell.angle_beta   90.00
_cell.angle_gamma   90.00
#
_symmetry.space_group_name_H-M   'P 1'
#
loop_
_entity.id
_entity.type
_entity.pdbx_description
1 polymer ?
#
loop_
_entity_poly.entity_id
_entity_poly.type
_entity_poly.pdbx_seq_one_letter_code
_entity_poly.pdbx_strand_id
1 'polypeptide(L)' 'MDYEKAGARVVYKNVQQDKSAMAEMMALCKGRRDVPVILDADKVTIGYGGT' A
#
# COMPACT_ATOMS: atom_id res chain seq x y z
N MET A 1 -0.44 -12.39 -4.70
CA MET A 1 0.20 -12.01 -5.97
C MET A 1 1.55 -11.47 -5.60
N ASP A 2 2.63 -12.16 -5.96
CA ASP A 2 3.99 -11.69 -5.76
C ASP A 2 4.34 -10.72 -6.90
N TYR A 3 4.18 -9.41 -6.68
CA TYR A 3 4.42 -8.39 -7.70
C TYR A 3 5.89 -8.38 -8.19
N GLU A 4 6.83 -8.64 -7.29
CA GLU A 4 8.24 -8.74 -7.62
C GLU A 4 8.53 -9.94 -8.53
N LYS A 5 7.90 -11.10 -8.27
CA LYS A 5 8.05 -12.29 -9.14
C LYS A 5 7.36 -12.13 -10.49
N ALA A 6 6.32 -11.29 -10.56
CA ALA A 6 5.63 -10.96 -11.80
C ALA A 6 6.41 -9.97 -12.68
N GLY A 7 7.59 -9.51 -12.25
CA GLY A 7 8.40 -8.54 -12.98
C GLY A 7 7.85 -7.12 -12.93
N ALA A 8 6.88 -6.85 -12.05
CA ALA A 8 6.37 -5.50 -11.86
C ALA A 8 7.40 -4.65 -11.10
N ARG A 9 7.46 -3.36 -11.43
CA ARG A 9 8.23 -2.40 -10.64
C ARG A 9 7.48 -2.12 -9.34
N VAL A 10 8.00 -2.61 -8.22
CA VAL A 10 7.42 -2.41 -6.89
C VAL A 10 8.18 -1.31 -6.15
N VAL A 11 7.44 -0.41 -5.51
CA VAL A 11 8.00 0.59 -4.58
C VAL A 11 7.38 0.37 -3.22
N TYR A 12 8.20 -0.08 -2.27
CA TYR A 12 7.76 -0.27 -0.89
C TYR A 12 7.87 1.05 -0.11
N LYS A 13 6.77 1.48 0.51
CA LYS A 13 6.73 2.67 1.38
C LYS A 13 6.39 2.26 2.82
N ASN A 14 7.32 2.44 3.75
CA ASN A 14 7.07 2.18 5.17
C ASN A 14 6.34 3.37 5.81
N VAL A 15 5.02 3.27 5.93
CA VAL A 15 4.17 4.32 6.50
C VAL A 15 4.45 4.62 7.98
N GLN A 16 5.12 3.74 8.72
CA GLN A 16 5.52 4.04 10.11
C GLN A 16 6.74 4.95 10.17
N GLN A 17 7.61 4.90 9.16
CA GLN A 17 8.85 5.68 9.09
C GLN A 17 8.73 6.91 8.20
N ASP A 18 7.83 6.89 7.21
CA ASP A 18 7.58 7.99 6.27
C ASP A 18 6.19 8.61 6.51
N LYS A 19 6.20 9.83 7.05
CA LYS A 19 4.98 10.60 7.33
C LYS A 19 4.20 10.98 6.07
N SER A 20 4.88 11.22 4.96
CA SER A 20 4.24 11.54 3.67
C SER A 20 3.54 10.30 3.13
N ALA A 21 4.17 9.13 3.21
CA ALA A 21 3.55 7.87 2.84
C ALA A 21 2.34 7.52 3.74
N MET A 22 2.41 7.84 5.04
CA MET A 22 1.26 7.70 5.93
C MET A 22 0.09 8.61 5.52
N ALA A 23 0.36 9.88 5.19
CA ALA A 23 -0.68 10.80 4.75
C ALA A 23 -1.37 10.33 3.46
N GLU A 24 -0.59 9.86 2.48
CA GLU A 24 -1.08 9.26 1.24
C GLU A 24 -1.98 8.05 1.54
N MET A 25 -1.53 7.13 2.39
CA MET A 25 -2.33 5.95 2.78
C MET A 25 -3.63 6.34 3.49
N MET A 26 -3.59 7.31 4.40
CA MET A 26 -4.79 7.78 5.12
C MET A 26 -5.84 8.38 4.16
N ALA A 27 -5.40 9.13 3.16
CA ALA A 27 -6.29 9.67 2.13
C ALA A 27 -6.99 8.54 1.35
N LEU A 28 -6.27 7.47 1.03
CA LEU A 28 -6.80 6.31 0.32
C LEU A 28 -7.72 5.44 1.18
N CYS A 29 -7.45 5.35 2.49
CA CYS A 29 -8.14 4.46 3.43
C CYS A 29 -9.21 5.16 4.28
N LYS A 30 -9.69 6.33 3.86
CA LYS A 30 -10.72 7.12 4.56
C LYS A 30 -10.35 7.40 6.03
N GLY A 31 -9.09 7.73 6.28
CA GLY A 31 -8.57 8.10 7.60
C GLY A 31 -8.27 6.93 8.54
N ARG A 32 -8.32 5.68 8.06
CA ARG A 32 -7.96 4.50 8.86
C ARG A 32 -6.62 3.92 8.41
N ARG A 33 -5.86 3.42 9.37
CA ARG A 33 -4.58 2.74 9.12
C ARG A 33 -4.79 1.26 8.80
N ASP A 34 -5.40 0.96 7.66
CA ASP A 34 -5.59 -0.41 7.20
C ASP A 34 -4.43 -0.83 6.29
N VAL A 35 -3.49 -1.62 6.82
CA VAL A 35 -2.30 -2.09 6.10
C VAL A 35 -2.34 -3.61 5.94
N PRO A 36 -1.72 -4.17 4.89
CA PRO A 36 -1.06 -3.47 3.78
C PRO A 36 -2.05 -2.85 2.78
N VAL A 37 -1.62 -1.75 2.12
CA VAL A 37 -2.34 -1.11 1.00
C VAL A 37 -1.52 -1.29 -0.27
N ILE A 38 -2.16 -1.76 -1.32
CA ILE A 38 -1.55 -1.93 -2.64
C ILE A 38 -2.26 -0.99 -3.61
N LEU A 39 -1.47 -0.16 -4.28
CA LEU A 39 -1.91 0.61 -5.45
C LEU A 39 -1.38 -0.04 -6.71
N ASP A 40 -2.28 -0.44 -7.59
CA ASP A 40 -1.97 -0.99 -8.91
C ASP A 40 -2.73 -0.18 -9.96
N ALA A 41 -2.02 0.66 -10.71
CA ALA A 41 -2.60 1.72 -11.54
C ALA A 41 -3.60 2.57 -10.71
N ASP A 42 -4.90 2.47 -11.00
CA ASP A 42 -5.98 3.19 -10.30
C ASP A 42 -6.72 2.33 -9.27
N LYS A 43 -6.29 1.07 -9.08
CA LYS A 43 -6.93 0.13 -8.16
C LYS A 43 -6.26 0.17 -6.80
N VAL A 44 -7.05 0.50 -5.78
CA VAL A 44 -6.65 0.43 -4.37
C VAL A 44 -7.15 -0.88 -3.78
N THR A 45 -6.23 -1.69 -3.24
CA THR A 45 -6.55 -2.91 -2.50
C THR A 45 -6.05 -2.78 -1.07
N ILE A 46 -6.93 -2.99 -0.09
CA ILE A 46 -6.64 -2.83 1.34
C ILE A 46 -6.68 -4.20 2.01
N GLY A 47 -5.71 -4.50 2.89
CA GLY A 47 -5.70 -5.70 3.73
C GLY A 47 -5.29 -6.98 3.01
N TYR A 48 -4.61 -6.88 1.86
CA TYR A 48 -4.21 -8.06 1.08
C TYR A 48 -2.99 -8.76 1.69
N GLY A 49 -3.12 -10.05 2.02
CA GLY A 49 -2.01 -10.84 2.56
C GLY A 49 -1.88 -10.80 4.09
N GLY A 50 -3.00 -10.61 4.81
CA GLY A 50 -3.04 -10.83 6.25
C GLY A 50 -2.78 -12.30 6.61
N THR A 51 -1.76 -12.52 7.44
CA THR A 51 -1.69 -13.58 8.45
C THR A 51 -1.46 -12.93 9.79
#